data_AF-A0A7U9NFI1-F1
#
_entry.id   AF-A0A7U9NFI1-F1
#
_cell.length_a   1.000
_cell.length_b   1.000
_cell.length_c   1.000
_cell.angle_alpha   90.00
_cell.angle_beta   90.00
_cell.angle_gamma   90.00
#
_symmetry.space_group_name_H-M   'P 1'
#
loop_
_entity.id
_entity.type
_entity.pdbx_description
1 polymer ?
#
loop_
_entity_poly.entity_id
_entity_poly.type
_entity_poly.pdbx_seq_one_letter_code
_entity_poly.pdbx_strand_id
1 'polypeptide(L)'
;MITNAKNLYGMYDWHPAFYCMVLRGIQKVWDSTYAVILVQYFFYAYVVTELLLYLRKKGIHESILIAVAIFTGLNAENYLLINTIWKDIPYTLSIFWELVLTAKFSIDFEEYKGKWYIYFEFVTAMVGMFFYRKNGMVSFIVIAVSLIVVLRKNVKLISSVVICIALIALIKGPVYSHFQIEDSGRKGMYIGLSQDILGAYYAGGEVAESTLQMINVMTSYNNAEYVYNPTWAYQSYDLDIEPKKFIRNYLDTFIKNPVTMLRTVIDREDAIWDIFKGEDVRLGTVNFTETQDGVENWNTFYDKRIYRSLYEYTSIETAYTAKSQWLSAIEWRCGLFTLLGMITLVYLMIQKGFCRYLLIFFLYLGIS
;
A
#
# COMPACT_ATOMS: atom_id res chain seq x y z
N MET A 1 13.70 -6.02 8.44
CA MET A 1 13.97 -4.82 7.60
C MET A 1 14.93 -3.85 8.28
N ILE A 2 14.64 -3.35 9.48
CA ILE A 2 15.57 -2.46 10.20
C ILE A 2 16.90 -3.12 10.57
N THR A 3 16.88 -4.43 10.82
CA THR A 3 18.07 -5.29 10.94
C THR A 3 18.80 -5.43 9.60
N ASN A 4 18.08 -5.70 8.50
CA ASN A 4 18.65 -5.76 7.15
C ASN A 4 19.32 -4.43 6.73
N ALA A 5 18.83 -3.29 7.21
CA ALA A 5 19.46 -2.00 6.97
C ALA A 5 20.91 -1.92 7.50
N LYS A 6 21.31 -2.78 8.44
CA LYS A 6 22.69 -2.88 8.92
C LYS A 6 23.64 -3.49 7.89
N ASN A 7 23.14 -4.35 6.99
CA ASN A 7 23.93 -4.97 5.92
C ASN A 7 23.15 -4.98 4.60
N LEU A 8 23.48 -4.02 3.73
CA LEU A 8 22.83 -3.86 2.43
C LEU A 8 23.45 -4.74 1.33
N TYR A 9 24.68 -5.24 1.52
CA TYR A 9 25.38 -5.97 0.46
C TYR A 9 24.81 -7.38 0.29
N GLY A 10 24.47 -7.78 -0.94
CA GLY A 10 23.96 -9.12 -1.24
C GLY A 10 22.54 -9.38 -0.72
N MET A 11 21.80 -8.35 -0.31
CA MET A 11 20.44 -8.56 0.19
C MET A 11 19.49 -8.88 -0.97
N TYR A 12 18.57 -9.81 -0.74
CA TYR A 12 17.44 -10.03 -1.63
C TYR A 12 16.50 -8.82 -1.60
N ASP A 13 16.10 -8.33 -2.77
CA ASP A 13 15.03 -7.34 -2.95
C ASP A 13 13.64 -7.97 -2.71
N TRP A 14 13.53 -8.91 -1.76
CA TRP A 14 12.27 -9.49 -1.29
C TRP A 14 11.47 -8.49 -0.47
N HIS A 15 12.15 -7.90 0.51
CA HIS A 15 11.74 -6.68 1.16
C HIS A 15 12.41 -5.52 0.41
N PRO A 16 11.70 -4.44 0.08
CA PRO A 16 12.24 -3.43 -0.83
C PRO A 16 13.58 -2.86 -0.34
N ALA A 17 14.64 -3.10 -1.11
CA ALA A 17 16.01 -2.73 -0.74
C ALA A 17 16.15 -1.22 -0.53
N PHE A 18 15.45 -0.44 -1.36
CA PHE A 18 15.36 1.02 -1.18
C PHE A 18 14.89 1.44 0.22
N TYR A 19 13.86 0.78 0.78
CA TYR A 19 13.42 1.11 2.14
C TYR A 19 14.52 0.80 3.16
N CYS A 20 15.26 -0.29 3.00
CA CYS A 20 16.40 -0.60 3.87
C CYS A 20 17.52 0.45 3.73
N MET A 21 17.75 1.00 2.54
CA MET A 21 18.68 2.12 2.32
C MET A 21 18.22 3.40 3.03
N VAL A 22 16.92 3.72 2.97
CA VAL A 22 16.34 4.86 3.71
C VAL A 22 16.51 4.66 5.22
N LEU A 23 16.16 3.49 5.74
CA LEU A 23 16.36 3.13 7.15
C LEU A 23 17.84 3.26 7.56
N ARG A 24 18.76 2.81 6.72
CA ARG A 24 20.21 2.94 6.96
C ARG A 24 20.64 4.41 7.01
N GLY A 25 20.07 5.26 6.16
CA GLY A 25 20.29 6.71 6.20
C GLY A 25 19.85 7.33 7.54
N ILE A 26 18.65 6.97 8.01
CA ILE A 26 18.11 7.44 9.30
C ILE A 26 18.99 6.95 10.47
N GLN A 27 19.32 5.66 10.48
CA GLN A 27 20.15 5.04 11.53
C GLN A 27 21.57 5.59 11.60
N LYS A 28 22.12 6.13 10.49
CA LYS A 28 23.43 6.80 10.51
C LYS A 28 23.40 8.11 11.30
N VAL A 29 22.25 8.79 11.34
CA VAL A 29 22.07 10.03 12.11
C VAL A 29 21.80 9.70 13.58
N TRP A 30 20.87 8.79 13.83
CA TRP A 30 20.56 8.30 15.16
C TRP A 30 20.18 6.82 15.09
N ASP A 31 21.03 5.96 15.64
CA ASP A 31 20.82 4.51 15.61
C ASP A 31 19.78 4.07 16.66
N SER A 32 18.52 4.31 16.34
CA SER A 32 17.39 3.99 17.22
C SER A 32 16.11 3.79 16.42
N THR A 33 15.22 2.94 16.93
CA THR A 33 13.85 2.80 16.40
C THR A 33 13.07 4.11 16.49
N TYR A 34 13.33 4.91 17.52
CA TYR A 34 12.71 6.23 17.70
C TYR A 34 13.06 7.19 16.56
N ALA A 35 14.27 7.13 16.01
CA ALA A 35 14.66 7.97 14.88
C ALA A 35 13.78 7.72 13.66
N VAL A 36 13.47 6.45 13.39
CA VAL A 36 12.60 6.04 12.28
C VAL A 36 11.16 6.53 12.51
N ILE A 37 10.64 6.35 13.73
CA ILE A 37 9.29 6.79 14.10
C ILE A 37 9.16 8.32 13.97
N LEU A 38 10.15 9.09 14.42
CA LEU A 38 10.14 10.55 14.28
C LEU A 38 10.13 11.00 12.82
N VAL A 39 10.85 10.31 11.94
CA VAL A 39 10.80 10.57 10.50
C VAL A 39 9.41 10.24 9.93
N GLN A 40 8.81 9.13 10.34
CA GLN A 40 7.42 8.78 9.96
C GLN A 40 6.43 9.86 10.43
N TYR A 41 6.58 10.38 11.64
CA TYR A 41 5.76 11.46 12.19
C TYR A 41 5.90 12.74 11.39
N PHE A 42 7.14 13.11 11.05
CA PHE A 42 7.40 14.29 10.23
C PHE A 42 6.70 14.20 8.88
N PHE A 43 6.87 13.08 8.16
CA PHE A 43 6.24 12.90 6.85
C PHE A 43 4.71 12.85 6.94
N TYR A 44 4.16 12.14 7.92
CA TYR A 44 2.72 12.12 8.16
C TYR A 44 2.15 13.52 8.44
N ALA A 45 2.74 14.25 9.40
CA ALA A 45 2.31 15.59 9.76
C ALA A 45 2.40 16.55 8.57
N TYR A 46 3.46 16.45 7.77
CA TYR A 46 3.61 17.22 6.55
C TYR A 46 2.49 16.93 5.53
N VAL A 47 2.23 15.66 5.20
CA VAL A 47 1.20 15.29 4.20
C VAL A 47 -0.21 15.67 4.68
N VAL A 48 -0.54 15.40 5.95
CA VAL A 48 -1.84 15.77 6.54
C VAL A 48 -2.00 17.28 6.56
N THR A 49 -0.96 18.03 6.93
CA THR A 49 -1.01 19.50 6.92
C THR A 49 -1.20 20.04 5.50
N GLU A 50 -0.51 19.47 4.50
CA GLU A 50 -0.70 19.83 3.10
C GLU A 50 -2.14 19.60 2.62
N LEU A 51 -2.78 18.49 3.02
CA LEU A 51 -4.21 18.27 2.76
C LEU A 51 -5.07 19.34 3.44
N LEU A 52 -4.89 19.57 4.74
CA LEU A 52 -5.73 20.49 5.52
C LEU A 52 -5.61 21.92 4.99
N LEU A 53 -4.40 22.37 4.67
CA LEU A 53 -4.16 23.69 4.07
C LEU A 53 -4.80 23.79 2.68
N TYR A 54 -4.73 22.72 1.88
CA TYR A 54 -5.39 22.68 0.58
C TYR A 54 -6.92 22.77 0.71
N LEU A 55 -7.52 21.99 1.61
CA LEU A 55 -8.96 22.05 1.89
C LEU A 55 -9.39 23.41 2.46
N ARG A 56 -8.56 24.03 3.30
CA ARG A 56 -8.79 25.40 3.79
C ARG A 56 -8.85 26.42 2.66
N LYS A 57 -7.92 26.36 1.71
CA LYS A 57 -7.95 27.20 0.50
C LYS A 57 -9.21 26.98 -0.35
N LYS A 58 -9.79 25.78 -0.27
CA LYS A 58 -11.08 25.45 -0.92
C LYS A 58 -12.30 25.97 -0.18
N GLY A 59 -12.11 26.69 0.93
CA GLY A 59 -13.19 27.29 1.70
C GLY A 59 -13.88 26.30 2.66
N ILE A 60 -13.27 25.14 2.93
CA ILE A 60 -13.79 24.23 3.97
C ILE A 60 -13.67 24.91 5.33
N HIS A 61 -14.76 24.85 6.10
CA HIS A 61 -14.86 25.53 7.39
C HIS A 61 -13.86 24.98 8.41
N GLU A 62 -13.26 25.86 9.22
CA GLU A 62 -12.19 25.53 10.16
C GLU A 62 -12.58 24.41 11.13
N SER A 63 -13.83 24.38 11.60
CA SER A 63 -14.30 23.32 12.51
C SER A 63 -14.23 21.92 11.89
N ILE A 64 -14.48 21.80 10.58
CA ILE A 64 -14.39 20.53 9.86
C ILE A 64 -12.93 20.13 9.74
N LEU A 65 -12.04 21.07 9.43
CA LEU A 65 -10.60 20.82 9.33
C LEU A 65 -10.02 20.35 10.66
N ILE A 66 -10.42 20.98 11.77
CA ILE A 66 -10.04 20.56 13.13
C ILE A 66 -10.58 19.16 13.42
N ALA A 67 -11.83 18.87 13.08
CA ALA A 67 -12.41 17.54 13.27
C ALA A 67 -11.65 16.46 12.49
N VAL A 68 -11.28 16.73 11.23
CA VAL A 68 -10.46 15.83 10.40
C VAL A 68 -9.05 15.65 11.00
N ALA A 69 -8.43 16.73 11.48
CA ALA A 69 -7.11 16.66 12.11
C ALA A 69 -7.13 15.81 13.39
N ILE A 70 -8.14 16.01 14.25
CA ILE A 70 -8.34 15.22 15.47
C ILE A 70 -8.61 13.76 15.11
N PHE A 71 -9.53 13.51 14.18
CA PHE A 71 -9.86 12.15 13.75
C PHE A 71 -8.63 11.43 13.20
N THR A 72 -7.91 12.01 12.26
CA THR A 72 -6.72 11.38 11.67
C THR A 72 -5.61 11.17 12.71
N GLY A 73 -5.41 12.10 13.65
CA GLY A 73 -4.39 12.00 14.69
C GLY A 73 -4.72 11.04 15.84
N LEU A 74 -5.99 10.86 16.18
CA LEU A 74 -6.43 10.03 17.32
C LEU A 74 -7.07 8.69 16.91
N ASN A 75 -7.24 8.44 15.62
CA ASN A 75 -7.71 7.17 15.09
C ASN A 75 -6.77 6.01 15.50
N ALA A 76 -7.35 4.92 16.04
CA ALA A 76 -6.61 3.80 16.62
C ALA A 76 -5.63 3.13 15.65
N GLU A 77 -6.07 2.86 14.43
CA GLU A 77 -5.21 2.29 13.40
C GLU A 77 -4.06 3.23 13.06
N ASN A 78 -4.34 4.51 12.81
CA ASN A 78 -3.34 5.48 12.40
C ASN A 78 -2.21 5.61 13.42
N TYR A 79 -2.52 5.81 14.71
CA TYR A 79 -1.47 6.00 15.69
C TYR A 79 -0.68 4.72 15.96
N LEU A 80 -1.28 3.52 15.83
CA LEU A 80 -0.52 2.27 15.92
C LEU A 80 0.40 2.06 14.72
N LEU A 81 -0.14 2.24 13.52
CA LEU A 81 0.58 2.03 12.27
C LEU A 81 1.75 3.00 12.13
N ILE A 82 1.56 4.27 12.48
CA ILE A 82 2.64 5.26 12.41
C ILE A 82 3.75 5.04 13.45
N ASN A 83 3.47 4.29 14.53
CA ASN A 83 4.48 3.80 15.48
C ASN A 83 5.13 2.47 15.05
N THR A 84 4.65 1.88 13.95
CA THR A 84 5.13 0.60 13.44
C THR A 84 6.15 0.83 12.32
N ILE A 85 7.32 0.19 12.40
CA ILE A 85 8.39 0.32 11.40
C ILE A 85 8.16 -0.66 10.27
N TRP A 86 7.17 -0.35 9.43
CA TRP A 86 6.82 -1.12 8.24
C TRP A 86 6.97 -0.27 6.99
N LYS A 87 7.37 -0.91 5.89
CA LYS A 87 7.45 -0.32 4.54
C LYS A 87 6.10 0.20 4.03
N ASP A 88 5.01 -0.32 4.60
CA ASP A 88 3.63 -0.02 4.23
C ASP A 88 3.26 1.41 4.65
N ILE A 89 3.86 1.93 5.73
CA ILE A 89 3.65 3.30 6.20
C ILE A 89 4.18 4.35 5.21
N PRO A 90 5.47 4.38 4.84
CA PRO A 90 5.98 5.34 3.87
C PRO A 90 5.39 5.12 2.47
N TYR A 91 4.99 3.89 2.12
CA TYR A 91 4.25 3.62 0.89
C TYR A 91 2.88 4.32 0.87
N THR A 92 2.05 4.10 1.90
CA THR A 92 0.72 4.73 2.02
C THR A 92 0.83 6.26 2.12
N LEU A 93 1.82 6.78 2.84
CA LEU A 93 2.10 8.22 2.88
C LEU A 93 2.44 8.78 1.49
N SER A 94 3.22 8.05 0.69
CA SER A 94 3.57 8.47 -0.68
C SER A 94 2.33 8.50 -1.58
N ILE A 95 1.46 7.49 -1.48
CA ILE A 95 0.16 7.47 -2.19
C ILE A 95 -0.72 8.64 -1.76
N PHE A 96 -0.83 8.87 -0.45
CA PHE A 96 -1.68 9.94 0.07
C PHE A 96 -1.16 11.32 -0.35
N TRP A 97 0.16 11.50 -0.36
CA TRP A 97 0.79 12.70 -0.87
C TRP A 97 0.52 12.89 -2.37
N GLU A 98 0.62 11.81 -3.16
CA GLU A 98 0.26 11.81 -4.58
C GLU A 98 -1.20 12.18 -4.84
N LEU A 99 -2.13 11.71 -4.00
CA LEU A 99 -3.54 12.10 -4.08
C LEU A 99 -3.71 13.63 -3.90
N VAL A 100 -3.05 14.21 -2.90
CA VAL A 100 -3.10 15.67 -2.64
C VAL A 100 -2.49 16.46 -3.81
N LEU A 101 -1.33 16.03 -4.32
CA LEU A 101 -0.65 16.69 -5.44
C LEU A 101 -1.46 16.58 -6.74
N THR A 102 -2.01 15.41 -7.02
CA THR A 102 -2.89 15.18 -8.18
C THR A 102 -4.16 16.03 -8.08
N ALA A 103 -4.74 16.18 -6.90
CA ALA A 103 -5.87 17.07 -6.70
C ALA A 103 -5.52 18.55 -7.00
N LYS A 104 -4.35 19.02 -6.53
CA LYS A 104 -3.85 20.37 -6.85
C LYS A 104 -3.65 20.57 -8.36
N PHE A 105 -3.06 19.60 -9.06
CA PHE A 105 -2.86 19.69 -10.51
C PHE A 105 -4.16 19.58 -11.32
N SER A 106 -5.13 18.80 -10.85
CA SER A 106 -6.37 18.54 -11.60
C SER A 106 -7.41 19.64 -11.39
N ILE A 107 -7.50 20.20 -10.17
CA ILE A 107 -8.53 21.18 -9.79
C ILE A 107 -7.99 22.62 -9.91
N ASP A 108 -6.75 22.88 -9.49
CA ASP A 108 -6.14 24.23 -9.45
C ASP A 108 -4.89 24.35 -10.32
N PHE A 109 -4.95 23.74 -11.50
CA PHE A 109 -3.81 23.67 -12.39
C PHE A 109 -3.09 25.02 -12.58
N GLU A 110 -3.86 26.08 -12.82
CA GLU A 110 -3.35 27.43 -13.08
C GLU A 110 -2.60 28.03 -11.89
N GLU A 111 -2.99 27.72 -10.64
CA GLU A 111 -2.29 28.19 -9.44
C GLU A 111 -0.95 27.48 -9.26
N TYR A 112 -0.90 26.17 -9.54
CA TYR A 112 0.25 25.33 -9.19
C TYR A 112 1.25 25.08 -10.32
N LYS A 113 0.87 25.26 -11.60
CA LYS A 113 1.75 24.99 -12.76
C LYS A 113 3.06 25.78 -12.80
N GLY A 114 3.11 26.91 -12.08
CA GLY A 114 4.29 27.78 -11.99
C GLY A 114 5.28 27.39 -10.90
N LYS A 115 4.85 26.59 -9.92
CA LYS A 115 5.59 26.38 -8.67
C LYS A 115 6.53 25.17 -8.82
N TRP A 116 7.85 25.39 -8.81
CA TRP A 116 8.81 24.29 -9.04
C TRP A 116 8.72 23.19 -7.96
N TYR A 117 8.47 23.59 -6.71
CA TYR A 117 8.46 22.68 -5.58
C TYR A 117 7.37 21.61 -5.70
N ILE A 118 6.19 21.92 -6.29
CA ILE A 118 5.13 20.91 -6.44
C ILE A 118 5.55 19.76 -7.37
N TYR A 119 6.39 20.03 -8.36
CA TYR A 119 6.93 19.00 -9.25
C TYR A 119 8.00 18.17 -8.55
N PHE A 120 8.80 18.78 -7.68
CA PHE A 120 9.77 18.07 -6.86
C PHE A 120 9.07 17.14 -5.85
N GLU A 121 8.04 17.63 -5.17
CA GLU A 121 7.19 16.85 -4.25
C GLU A 121 6.56 15.66 -5.00
N PHE A 122 6.00 15.91 -6.18
CA PHE A 122 5.42 14.89 -7.05
C PHE A 122 6.43 13.82 -7.49
N VAL A 123 7.63 14.22 -7.93
CA VAL A 123 8.67 13.23 -8.26
C VAL A 123 9.05 12.39 -7.03
N THR A 124 9.16 13.02 -5.87
CA THR A 124 9.53 12.35 -4.62
C THR A 124 8.47 11.33 -4.20
N ALA A 125 7.20 11.70 -4.25
CA ALA A 125 6.10 10.82 -3.84
C ALA A 125 5.88 9.67 -4.85
N MET A 126 5.95 9.92 -6.16
CA MET A 126 5.95 8.86 -7.19
C MET A 126 7.10 7.86 -7.04
N VAL A 127 8.32 8.34 -6.80
CA VAL A 127 9.49 7.46 -6.59
C VAL A 127 9.34 6.67 -5.29
N GLY A 128 8.90 7.30 -4.20
CA GLY A 128 8.62 6.64 -2.93
C GLY A 128 7.57 5.54 -3.07
N MET A 129 6.45 5.84 -3.73
CA MET A 129 5.39 4.87 -4.03
C MET A 129 5.95 3.65 -4.77
N PHE A 130 6.75 3.85 -5.82
CA PHE A 130 7.33 2.76 -6.59
C PHE A 130 8.26 1.87 -5.75
N PHE A 131 9.08 2.46 -4.89
CA PHE A 131 10.16 1.74 -4.20
C PHE A 131 9.81 1.22 -2.80
N TYR A 132 8.83 1.78 -2.08
CA TYR A 132 8.51 1.31 -0.72
C TYR A 132 7.75 -0.01 -0.69
N ARG A 133 7.11 -0.42 -1.81
CA ARG A 133 6.53 -1.77 -1.97
C ARG A 133 6.79 -2.31 -3.37
N LYS A 134 6.97 -3.63 -3.46
CA LYS A 134 7.04 -4.32 -4.77
C LYS A 134 5.84 -4.06 -5.67
N ASN A 135 4.64 -4.05 -5.08
CA ASN A 135 3.40 -3.78 -5.81
C ASN A 135 3.25 -2.31 -6.19
N GLY A 136 4.10 -1.42 -5.68
CA GLY A 136 4.07 0.01 -5.99
C GLY A 136 4.33 0.32 -7.47
N MET A 137 4.93 -0.61 -8.21
CA MET A 137 5.03 -0.52 -9.67
C MET A 137 3.65 -0.42 -10.34
N VAL A 138 2.64 -1.16 -9.85
CA VAL A 138 1.30 -1.16 -10.43
C VAL A 138 0.66 0.22 -10.24
N SER A 139 0.65 0.73 -9.01
CA SER A 139 0.11 2.07 -8.70
C SER A 139 0.86 3.17 -9.46
N PHE A 140 2.19 3.08 -9.56
CA PHE A 140 2.99 4.01 -10.37
C PHE A 140 2.56 4.02 -11.84
N ILE A 141 2.37 2.84 -12.46
CA ILE A 141 1.96 2.74 -13.86
C ILE A 141 0.56 3.33 -14.06
N VAL A 142 -0.39 3.00 -13.19
CA VAL A 142 -1.77 3.52 -13.28
C VAL A 142 -1.78 5.06 -13.20
N ILE A 143 -1.03 5.63 -12.26
CA ILE A 143 -0.94 7.08 -12.08
C ILE A 143 -0.18 7.74 -13.23
N ALA A 144 0.97 7.19 -13.65
CA ALA A 144 1.74 7.73 -14.77
C ALA A 144 0.91 7.74 -16.07
N VAL A 145 0.22 6.63 -16.38
CA VAL A 145 -0.62 6.52 -17.58
C VAL A 145 -1.80 7.48 -17.50
N SER A 146 -2.50 7.54 -16.37
CA SER A 146 -3.64 8.47 -16.21
C SER A 146 -3.22 9.94 -16.35
N LEU A 147 -2.06 10.32 -15.81
CA LEU A 147 -1.48 11.66 -15.97
C LEU A 147 -1.14 11.97 -17.42
N ILE A 148 -0.49 11.03 -18.12
CA ILE A 148 -0.17 11.20 -19.54
C ILE A 148 -1.46 11.37 -20.34
N VAL A 149 -2.51 10.58 -20.09
CA VAL A 149 -3.77 10.66 -20.83
C VAL A 149 -4.49 12.00 -20.57
N VAL A 150 -4.67 12.38 -19.30
CA VAL A 150 -5.48 13.54 -18.91
C VAL A 150 -4.71 14.86 -19.10
N LEU A 151 -3.40 14.87 -18.81
CA LEU A 151 -2.56 16.08 -18.79
C LEU A 151 -1.45 16.05 -19.86
N ARG A 152 -1.63 15.31 -20.98
CA ARG A 152 -0.66 15.22 -22.10
C ARG A 152 -0.11 16.54 -22.64
N LYS A 153 -0.84 17.65 -22.46
CA LYS A 153 -0.39 18.97 -22.95
C LYS A 153 0.58 19.66 -21.98
N ASN A 154 0.72 19.12 -20.77
CA ASN A 154 1.58 19.70 -19.75
C ASN A 154 2.98 19.05 -19.78
N VAL A 155 3.89 19.72 -20.50
CA VAL A 155 5.26 19.28 -20.66
C VAL A 155 6.01 19.14 -19.33
N LYS A 156 5.70 19.96 -18.32
CA LYS A 156 6.36 19.88 -17.01
C LYS A 156 5.99 18.61 -16.24
N LEU A 157 4.71 18.21 -16.29
CA LEU A 157 4.27 16.94 -15.67
C LEU A 157 4.82 15.74 -16.42
N ILE A 158 4.82 15.77 -17.75
CA ILE A 158 5.47 14.71 -18.54
C ILE A 158 6.96 14.62 -18.20
N SER A 159 7.64 15.76 -18.10
CA SER A 159 9.05 15.80 -17.69
C SER A 159 9.25 15.23 -16.29
N SER A 160 8.31 15.47 -15.37
CA SER A 160 8.35 14.89 -14.02
C SER A 160 8.23 13.37 -14.07
N VAL A 161 7.32 12.81 -14.87
CA VAL A 161 7.21 11.35 -15.07
C VAL A 161 8.50 10.78 -15.69
N VAL A 162 9.09 11.46 -16.67
CA VAL A 162 10.38 11.05 -17.26
C VAL A 162 11.51 11.07 -16.23
N ILE A 163 11.57 12.09 -15.38
CA ILE A 163 12.52 12.17 -14.28
C ILE A 163 12.30 11.02 -13.30
N CYS A 164 11.05 10.69 -12.94
CA CYS A 164 10.76 9.52 -12.11
C CYS A 164 11.32 8.23 -12.71
N ILE A 165 11.08 7.99 -14.01
CA ILE A 165 11.59 6.82 -14.72
C ILE A 165 13.13 6.80 -14.70
N ALA A 166 13.77 7.94 -14.94
CA ALA A 166 15.23 8.06 -14.90
C ALA A 166 15.80 7.76 -13.51
N LEU A 167 15.18 8.28 -12.44
CA LEU A 167 15.55 8.00 -11.05
C LEU A 167 15.35 6.52 -10.70
N ILE A 168 14.23 5.93 -11.13
CA ILE A 168 13.96 4.51 -10.93
C ILE A 168 15.04 3.65 -11.60
N ALA A 169 15.39 3.98 -12.86
CA ALA A 169 16.46 3.30 -13.58
C ALA A 169 17.83 3.49 -12.93
N LEU A 170 18.13 4.68 -12.41
CA LEU A 170 19.37 4.98 -11.71
C LEU A 170 19.49 4.17 -10.40
N ILE A 171 18.40 4.06 -9.64
CA ILE A 171 18.38 3.31 -8.39
C ILE A 171 18.46 1.80 -8.67
N LYS A 172 17.57 1.26 -9.52
CA LYS A 172 17.55 -0.18 -9.86
C LYS A 172 18.77 -0.65 -10.63
N GLY A 173 19.43 0.24 -11.38
CA GLY A 173 20.64 -0.08 -12.13
C GLY A 173 21.89 0.17 -11.28
N PRO A 174 22.57 1.32 -11.42
CA PRO A 174 23.84 1.60 -10.74
C PRO A 174 23.83 1.41 -9.22
N VAL A 175 22.80 1.91 -8.52
CA VAL A 175 22.79 1.84 -7.03
C VAL A 175 22.63 0.40 -6.55
N TYR A 176 21.65 -0.32 -7.08
CA TYR A 176 21.43 -1.72 -6.72
C TYR A 176 22.61 -2.60 -7.13
N SER A 177 23.24 -2.34 -8.28
CA SER A 177 24.45 -3.04 -8.71
C SER A 177 25.63 -2.80 -7.76
N HIS A 178 25.80 -1.56 -7.27
CA HIS A 178 26.86 -1.23 -6.32
C HIS A 178 26.72 -2.01 -5.00
N PHE A 179 25.50 -2.17 -4.50
CA PHE A 179 25.21 -2.96 -3.30
C PHE A 179 25.00 -4.45 -3.58
N GLN A 180 25.17 -4.91 -4.82
CA GLN A 180 24.95 -6.31 -5.19
C GLN A 180 23.57 -6.82 -4.74
N ILE A 181 22.53 -5.98 -4.88
CA ILE A 181 21.17 -6.35 -4.50
C ILE A 181 20.70 -7.49 -5.41
N GLU A 182 20.25 -8.59 -4.81
CA GLU A 182 19.79 -9.77 -5.54
C GLU A 182 18.30 -9.64 -5.89
N ASP A 183 17.97 -9.85 -7.16
CA ASP A 183 16.57 -9.91 -7.58
C ASP A 183 15.95 -11.20 -7.06
N SER A 184 14.83 -11.07 -6.35
CA SER A 184 13.99 -12.20 -5.92
C SER A 184 13.35 -12.98 -7.08
N GLY A 185 13.49 -12.51 -8.32
CA GLY A 185 12.89 -13.10 -9.50
C GLY A 185 11.37 -13.00 -9.46
N ARG A 186 10.70 -14.07 -9.91
CA ARG A 186 9.23 -14.11 -10.02
C ARG A 186 8.54 -14.72 -8.80
N LYS A 187 9.32 -15.25 -7.85
CA LYS A 187 8.80 -15.84 -6.62
C LYS A 187 7.95 -14.82 -5.85
N GLY A 188 6.80 -15.27 -5.35
CA GLY A 188 5.85 -14.43 -4.62
C GLY A 188 5.17 -13.30 -5.42
N MET A 189 5.45 -13.16 -6.72
CA MET A 189 4.84 -12.10 -7.54
C MET A 189 3.31 -12.26 -7.66
N TYR A 190 2.84 -13.50 -7.65
CA TYR A 190 1.47 -13.84 -8.02
C TYR A 190 0.55 -14.12 -6.83
N ILE A 191 0.97 -13.85 -5.60
CA ILE A 191 0.26 -14.34 -4.39
C ILE A 191 -1.23 -13.95 -4.41
N GLY A 192 -1.54 -12.68 -4.63
CA GLY A 192 -2.94 -12.21 -4.66
C GLY A 192 -3.76 -12.97 -5.71
N LEU A 193 -3.33 -12.91 -6.98
CA LEU A 193 -4.02 -13.57 -8.10
C LEU A 193 -4.05 -15.10 -7.99
N SER A 194 -3.10 -15.70 -7.27
CA SER A 194 -3.04 -17.13 -7.04
C SER A 194 -4.11 -17.57 -6.04
N GLN A 195 -4.48 -16.72 -5.07
CA GLN A 195 -5.61 -17.01 -4.19
C GLN A 195 -6.92 -17.11 -4.97
N ASP A 196 -7.10 -16.29 -6.01
CA ASP A 196 -8.29 -16.34 -6.86
C ASP A 196 -8.41 -17.71 -7.56
N ILE A 197 -7.30 -18.22 -8.10
CA ILE A 197 -7.21 -19.56 -8.70
C ILE A 197 -7.49 -20.66 -7.67
N LEU A 198 -6.89 -20.57 -6.48
CA LEU A 198 -7.10 -21.54 -5.40
C LEU A 198 -8.57 -21.56 -4.95
N GLY A 199 -9.22 -20.40 -4.87
CA GLY A 199 -10.64 -20.30 -4.56
C GLY A 199 -11.52 -21.05 -5.56
N ALA A 200 -11.23 -20.93 -6.86
CA ALA A 200 -11.91 -21.73 -7.89
C ALA A 200 -11.67 -23.24 -7.70
N TYR A 201 -10.43 -23.65 -7.44
CA TYR A 201 -10.07 -25.06 -7.26
C TYR A 201 -10.74 -25.68 -6.02
N TYR A 202 -10.64 -25.04 -4.85
CA TYR A 202 -11.19 -25.58 -3.60
C TYR A 202 -12.72 -25.53 -3.54
N ALA A 203 -13.36 -24.72 -4.39
CA ALA A 203 -14.81 -24.77 -4.59
C ALA A 203 -15.26 -25.89 -5.56
N GLY A 204 -14.35 -26.72 -6.06
CA GLY A 204 -14.65 -27.79 -7.02
C GLY A 204 -14.78 -27.32 -8.47
N GLY A 205 -14.23 -26.15 -8.80
CA GLY A 205 -14.25 -25.59 -10.15
C GLY A 205 -13.33 -26.31 -11.13
N GLU A 206 -13.60 -26.14 -12.44
CA GLU A 206 -12.80 -26.74 -13.49
C GLU A 206 -11.51 -25.95 -13.72
N VAL A 207 -10.35 -26.61 -13.62
CA VAL A 207 -9.04 -26.01 -13.89
C VAL A 207 -8.30 -26.79 -14.97
N ALA A 208 -7.58 -26.10 -15.84
CA ALA A 208 -6.70 -26.77 -16.81
C ALA A 208 -5.51 -27.46 -16.13
N GLU A 209 -4.96 -28.49 -16.77
CA GLU A 209 -3.78 -29.23 -16.26
C GLU A 209 -2.58 -28.31 -15.97
N SER A 210 -2.36 -27.31 -16.82
CA SER A 210 -1.31 -26.31 -16.61
C SER A 210 -1.56 -25.41 -15.39
N THR A 211 -2.82 -25.20 -15.02
CA THR A 211 -3.21 -24.50 -13.78
C THR A 211 -3.06 -25.44 -12.59
N LEU A 212 -3.41 -26.73 -12.72
CA LEU A 212 -3.24 -27.72 -11.66
C LEU A 212 -1.77 -27.86 -11.24
N GLN A 213 -0.83 -27.82 -12.20
CA GLN A 213 0.61 -27.77 -11.91
C GLN A 213 1.00 -26.54 -11.09
N MET A 214 0.38 -25.37 -11.36
CA MET A 214 0.62 -24.17 -10.58
C MET A 214 0.06 -24.32 -9.16
N ILE A 215 -1.14 -24.87 -9.02
CA ILE A 215 -1.79 -25.15 -7.73
C ILE A 215 -0.90 -26.07 -6.89
N ASN A 216 -0.35 -27.14 -7.47
CA ASN A 216 0.56 -28.05 -6.77
C ASN A 216 1.77 -27.29 -6.19
N VAL A 217 2.34 -26.32 -6.89
CA VAL A 217 3.44 -25.52 -6.33
C VAL A 217 2.92 -24.59 -5.23
N MET A 218 1.80 -23.91 -5.45
CA MET A 218 1.19 -22.98 -4.48
C MET A 218 0.86 -23.66 -3.15
N THR A 219 0.46 -24.93 -3.16
CA THR A 219 0.09 -25.70 -1.96
C THR A 219 1.26 -26.51 -1.38
N SER A 220 2.49 -26.31 -1.88
CA SER A 220 3.66 -27.12 -1.51
C SER A 220 3.46 -28.63 -1.75
N TYR A 221 2.77 -28.96 -2.85
CA TYR A 221 2.40 -30.30 -3.27
C TYR A 221 1.51 -31.05 -2.27
N ASN A 222 0.83 -30.33 -1.38
CA ASN A 222 -0.08 -30.87 -0.38
C ASN A 222 -1.51 -30.33 -0.56
N ASN A 223 -2.08 -30.49 -1.76
CA ASN A 223 -3.40 -29.95 -2.12
C ASN A 223 -4.51 -30.40 -1.15
N ALA A 224 -4.45 -31.64 -0.67
CA ALA A 224 -5.52 -32.24 0.13
C ALA A 224 -5.61 -31.66 1.55
N GLU A 225 -4.47 -31.30 2.15
CA GLU A 225 -4.41 -30.78 3.53
C GLU A 225 -4.26 -29.25 3.58
N TYR A 226 -4.07 -28.61 2.43
CA TYR A 226 -3.91 -27.16 2.36
C TYR A 226 -5.19 -26.43 2.80
N VAL A 227 -5.03 -25.55 3.79
CA VAL A 227 -6.13 -24.76 4.36
C VAL A 227 -6.27 -23.48 3.55
N TYR A 228 -7.24 -23.47 2.65
CA TYR A 228 -7.58 -22.28 1.87
C TYR A 228 -8.39 -21.26 2.69
N ASN A 229 -8.08 -19.97 2.53
CA ASN A 229 -8.88 -18.85 3.02
C ASN A 229 -8.78 -17.70 2.00
N PRO A 230 -9.91 -17.12 1.53
CA PRO A 230 -9.87 -16.08 0.50
C PRO A 230 -9.18 -14.78 0.95
N THR A 231 -9.18 -14.52 2.25
CA THR A 231 -8.62 -13.29 2.85
C THR A 231 -7.21 -13.47 3.40
N TRP A 232 -6.66 -14.69 3.37
CA TRP A 232 -5.34 -14.99 3.91
C TRP A 232 -4.60 -16.09 3.12
N ALA A 233 -3.44 -15.74 2.58
CA ALA A 233 -2.64 -16.66 1.79
C ALA A 233 -1.67 -17.49 2.66
N TYR A 234 -1.89 -18.80 2.73
CA TYR A 234 -0.94 -19.79 3.26
C TYR A 234 -0.04 -20.42 2.19
N GLN A 235 -0.13 -19.93 0.95
CA GLN A 235 0.54 -20.54 -0.19
C GLN A 235 2.06 -20.37 -0.16
N SER A 236 2.73 -21.29 -0.84
CA SER A 236 4.15 -21.20 -1.16
C SER A 236 4.44 -20.00 -2.05
N TYR A 237 5.62 -19.42 -1.83
CA TYR A 237 6.16 -18.33 -2.63
C TYR A 237 7.01 -18.83 -3.81
N ASP A 238 7.19 -20.15 -3.94
CA ASP A 238 8.09 -20.77 -4.93
C ASP A 238 7.53 -20.84 -6.35
N LEU A 239 6.30 -20.38 -6.58
CA LEU A 239 5.75 -20.31 -7.93
C LEU A 239 6.56 -19.37 -8.82
N ASP A 240 7.45 -19.96 -9.63
CA ASP A 240 8.23 -19.28 -10.66
C ASP A 240 7.71 -19.69 -12.05
N ILE A 241 6.95 -18.79 -12.66
CA ILE A 241 6.32 -19.01 -13.95
C ILE A 241 6.35 -17.71 -14.74
N GLU A 242 6.44 -17.82 -16.07
CA GLU A 242 6.41 -16.64 -16.93
C GLU A 242 5.07 -15.89 -16.84
N PRO A 243 5.08 -14.54 -16.80
CA PRO A 243 3.86 -13.74 -16.68
C PRO A 243 2.79 -14.06 -17.73
N LYS A 244 3.19 -14.27 -18.98
CA LYS A 244 2.27 -14.61 -20.07
C LYS A 244 1.56 -15.94 -19.83
N LYS A 245 2.28 -16.94 -19.30
CA LYS A 245 1.72 -18.25 -18.98
C LYS A 245 0.79 -18.17 -17.77
N PHE A 246 1.19 -17.42 -16.73
CA PHE A 246 0.34 -17.15 -15.57
C PHE A 246 -0.99 -16.50 -15.98
N ILE A 247 -0.93 -15.38 -16.72
CA ILE A 247 -2.11 -14.64 -17.18
C ILE A 247 -3.05 -15.54 -18.00
N ARG A 248 -2.50 -16.36 -18.89
CA ARG A 248 -3.31 -17.30 -19.69
C ARG A 248 -4.06 -18.30 -18.81
N ASN A 249 -3.37 -18.91 -17.84
CA ASN A 249 -3.99 -19.87 -16.91
C ASN A 249 -5.02 -19.20 -15.98
N TYR A 250 -4.74 -17.99 -15.52
CA TYR A 250 -5.66 -17.20 -14.72
C TYR A 250 -6.95 -16.89 -15.50
N LEU A 251 -6.83 -16.41 -16.75
CA LEU A 251 -7.99 -16.11 -17.60
C LEU A 251 -8.77 -17.37 -17.99
N ASP A 252 -8.11 -18.48 -18.29
CA ASP A 252 -8.77 -19.77 -18.55
C ASP A 252 -9.61 -20.22 -17.33
N THR A 253 -9.01 -20.14 -16.13
CA THR A 253 -9.70 -20.46 -14.87
C THR A 253 -10.87 -19.52 -14.62
N PHE A 254 -10.71 -18.22 -14.92
CA PHE A 254 -11.77 -17.23 -14.82
C PHE A 254 -12.95 -17.53 -15.74
N ILE A 255 -12.68 -17.83 -17.01
CA ILE A 255 -13.72 -18.12 -18.01
C ILE A 255 -14.51 -19.38 -17.65
N LYS A 256 -13.83 -20.40 -17.10
CA LYS A 256 -14.46 -21.65 -16.65
C LYS A 256 -15.24 -21.49 -15.34
N ASN A 257 -14.81 -20.61 -14.45
CA ASN A 257 -15.37 -20.45 -13.10
C ASN A 257 -15.70 -18.99 -12.76
N PRO A 258 -16.48 -18.26 -13.59
CA PRO A 258 -16.60 -16.82 -13.49
C PRO A 258 -17.21 -16.36 -12.16
N VAL A 259 -18.24 -17.06 -11.67
CA VAL A 259 -18.91 -16.71 -10.41
C VAL A 259 -17.99 -16.92 -9.21
N THR A 260 -17.31 -18.07 -9.15
CA THR A 260 -16.43 -18.41 -8.03
C THR A 260 -15.17 -17.53 -8.00
N MET A 261 -14.60 -17.25 -9.17
CA MET A 261 -13.45 -16.35 -9.28
C MET A 261 -13.83 -14.92 -8.87
N LEU A 262 -15.00 -14.42 -9.30
CA LEU A 262 -15.49 -13.11 -8.86
C LEU A 262 -15.70 -13.04 -7.35
N ARG A 263 -16.32 -14.06 -6.75
CA ARG A 263 -16.49 -14.14 -5.28
C ARG A 263 -15.15 -14.11 -4.57
N THR A 264 -14.18 -14.89 -5.06
CA THR A 264 -12.86 -14.94 -4.43
C THR A 264 -12.14 -13.59 -4.51
N VAL A 265 -12.22 -12.89 -5.64
CA VAL A 265 -11.66 -11.53 -5.79
C VAL A 265 -12.33 -10.57 -4.82
N ILE A 266 -13.67 -10.63 -4.70
CA ILE A 266 -14.44 -9.79 -3.77
C ILE A 266 -14.01 -10.08 -2.32
N ASP A 267 -13.95 -11.35 -1.92
CA ASP A 267 -13.59 -11.76 -0.56
C ASP A 267 -12.13 -11.36 -0.24
N ARG A 268 -11.20 -11.51 -1.20
CA ARG A 268 -9.79 -11.15 -1.03
C ARG A 268 -9.59 -9.66 -0.75
N GLU A 269 -10.45 -8.82 -1.32
CA GLU A 269 -10.44 -7.37 -1.13
C GLU A 269 -11.38 -6.88 0.00
N ASP A 270 -11.92 -7.78 0.84
CA ASP A 270 -12.88 -7.47 1.93
C ASP A 270 -12.49 -6.23 2.74
N ALA A 271 -11.21 -6.13 3.14
CA ALA A 271 -10.71 -5.03 3.96
C ALA A 271 -10.89 -3.64 3.33
N ILE A 272 -10.95 -3.58 2.00
CA ILE A 272 -10.98 -2.35 1.21
C ILE A 272 -12.41 -1.86 0.97
N TRP A 273 -13.33 -2.77 0.64
CA TRP A 273 -14.69 -2.40 0.21
C TRP A 273 -15.78 -2.71 1.24
N ASP A 274 -15.64 -3.76 2.06
CA ASP A 274 -16.68 -4.13 3.01
C ASP A 274 -16.61 -3.25 4.26
N ILE A 275 -17.73 -2.61 4.58
CA ILE A 275 -17.90 -1.74 5.74
C ILE A 275 -17.77 -2.57 7.02
N PHE A 276 -18.37 -3.75 7.01
CA PHE A 276 -18.32 -4.67 8.13
C PHE A 276 -17.43 -5.85 7.78
N LYS A 277 -16.95 -6.54 8.80
CA LYS A 277 -16.09 -7.70 8.57
C LYS A 277 -16.94 -8.84 8.00
N GLY A 278 -16.59 -9.35 6.81
CA GLY A 278 -17.17 -10.57 6.26
C GLY A 278 -16.94 -11.80 7.15
N GLU A 279 -17.70 -12.86 6.87
CA GLU A 279 -17.56 -14.16 7.56
C GLU A 279 -16.16 -14.75 7.31
N ASP A 280 -15.54 -15.33 8.35
CA ASP A 280 -14.21 -15.97 8.28
C ASP A 280 -13.02 -15.12 7.81
N VAL A 281 -13.21 -13.79 7.70
CA VAL A 281 -12.16 -12.85 7.34
C VAL A 281 -11.04 -12.86 8.38
N ARG A 282 -9.79 -12.87 7.91
CA ARG A 282 -8.59 -12.74 8.75
C ARG A 282 -7.85 -11.45 8.40
N LEU A 283 -8.10 -10.40 9.19
CA LEU A 283 -7.32 -9.17 9.13
C LEU A 283 -6.16 -9.24 10.14
N GLY A 284 -4.99 -9.69 9.68
CA GLY A 284 -3.84 -9.94 10.56
C GLY A 284 -3.21 -8.70 11.22
N THR A 285 -3.64 -7.49 10.86
CA THR A 285 -3.07 -6.23 11.35
C THR A 285 -3.98 -5.45 12.29
N VAL A 286 -5.24 -5.86 12.46
CA VAL A 286 -6.20 -5.18 13.35
C VAL A 286 -5.80 -5.44 14.80
N ASN A 287 -5.59 -4.35 15.55
CA ASN A 287 -5.10 -4.39 16.94
C ASN A 287 -3.84 -5.25 17.13
N PHE A 288 -2.96 -5.27 16.12
CA PHE A 288 -1.71 -6.01 16.19
C PHE A 288 -0.68 -5.27 17.05
N THR A 289 -0.35 -5.82 18.22
CA THR A 289 0.53 -5.19 19.22
C THR A 289 1.78 -6.01 19.56
N GLU A 290 2.06 -7.06 18.78
CA GLU A 290 3.22 -7.93 18.98
C GLU A 290 4.55 -7.15 18.87
N THR A 291 5.59 -7.72 19.47
CA THR A 291 6.93 -7.16 19.55
C THR A 291 7.94 -8.10 18.90
N GLN A 292 9.09 -7.56 18.50
CA GLN A 292 10.23 -8.33 18.03
C GLN A 292 11.15 -8.79 19.18
N ASP A 293 10.74 -8.58 20.44
CA ASP A 293 11.50 -9.03 21.60
C ASP A 293 11.64 -10.55 21.61
N GLY A 294 12.87 -11.04 21.75
CA GLY A 294 13.18 -12.47 21.70
C GLY A 294 13.39 -13.03 20.30
N VAL A 295 13.22 -12.21 19.24
CA VAL A 295 13.56 -12.60 17.87
C VAL A 295 15.08 -12.55 17.68
N GLU A 296 15.63 -13.60 17.07
CA GLU A 296 17.06 -13.72 16.79
C GLU A 296 17.57 -12.48 16.01
N ASN A 297 18.72 -11.95 16.42
CA ASN A 297 19.34 -10.70 15.92
C ASN A 297 18.62 -9.38 16.25
N TRP A 298 17.36 -9.36 16.71
CA TRP A 298 16.68 -8.10 17.07
C TRP A 298 17.30 -7.47 18.32
N ASN A 299 17.37 -8.24 19.41
CA ASN A 299 17.87 -7.77 20.69
C ASN A 299 19.39 -7.52 20.72
N THR A 300 20.10 -7.87 19.64
CA THR A 300 21.51 -7.48 19.45
C THR A 300 21.64 -5.99 19.13
N PHE A 301 20.64 -5.39 18.49
CA PHE A 301 20.68 -4.00 18.03
C PHE A 301 19.74 -3.07 18.81
N TYR A 302 18.67 -3.61 19.39
CA TYR A 302 17.63 -2.81 20.04
C TYR A 302 17.21 -3.39 21.39
N ASP A 303 17.03 -2.51 22.37
CA ASP A 303 16.55 -2.88 23.69
C ASP A 303 15.14 -3.49 23.63
N LYS A 304 14.84 -4.30 24.63
CA LYS A 304 13.50 -4.85 24.80
C LYS A 304 12.46 -3.75 24.97
N ARG A 305 11.24 -3.98 24.48
CA ARG A 305 10.13 -3.05 24.69
C ARG A 305 9.89 -2.81 26.18
N ILE A 306 9.78 -1.54 26.55
CA ILE A 306 9.41 -1.12 27.89
C ILE A 306 7.97 -0.61 27.85
N TYR A 307 7.08 -1.28 28.56
CA TYR A 307 5.70 -0.84 28.72
C TYR A 307 5.64 0.40 29.64
N ARG A 308 4.97 1.45 29.18
CA ARG A 308 4.77 2.72 29.91
C ARG A 308 3.32 2.86 30.36
N SER A 309 3.03 3.84 31.22
CA SER A 309 1.68 4.08 31.76
C SER A 309 0.59 4.23 30.70
N LEU A 310 0.91 4.81 29.53
CA LEU A 310 -0.06 4.97 28.43
C LEU A 310 -0.38 3.66 27.72
N TYR A 311 0.49 2.64 27.78
CA TYR A 311 0.31 1.39 27.05
C TYR A 311 -0.99 0.70 27.42
N GLU A 312 -1.28 0.60 28.72
CA GLU A 312 -2.48 -0.08 29.22
C GLU A 312 -3.76 0.57 28.68
N TYR A 313 -3.83 1.91 28.76
CA TYR A 313 -4.96 2.67 28.21
C TYR A 313 -5.07 2.50 26.70
N THR A 314 -3.96 2.62 25.95
CA THR A 314 -3.99 2.43 24.50
C THR A 314 -4.38 1.01 24.12
N SER A 315 -3.90 -0.01 24.84
CA SER A 315 -4.22 -1.41 24.54
C SER A 315 -5.69 -1.75 24.82
N ILE A 316 -6.29 -1.14 25.85
CA ILE A 316 -7.71 -1.29 26.14
C ILE A 316 -8.54 -0.60 25.06
N GLU A 317 -8.16 0.62 24.68
CA GLU A 317 -8.84 1.42 23.67
C GLU A 317 -8.80 0.74 22.30
N THR A 318 -7.63 0.33 21.81
CA THR A 318 -7.49 -0.36 20.51
C THR A 318 -8.24 -1.68 20.48
N ALA A 319 -8.25 -2.42 21.59
CA ALA A 319 -9.01 -3.66 21.71
C ALA A 319 -10.53 -3.41 21.70
N TYR A 320 -10.98 -2.30 22.28
CA TYR A 320 -12.38 -1.90 22.28
C TYR A 320 -12.84 -1.45 20.88
N THR A 321 -12.08 -0.57 20.23
CA THR A 321 -12.42 -0.06 18.88
C THR A 321 -12.37 -1.17 17.84
N ALA A 322 -11.43 -2.10 17.94
CA ALA A 322 -11.36 -3.26 17.04
C ALA A 322 -12.56 -4.22 17.18
N LYS A 323 -13.14 -4.37 18.37
CA LYS A 323 -14.26 -5.29 18.63
C LYS A 323 -15.63 -4.65 18.39
N SER A 324 -15.76 -3.35 18.60
CA SER A 324 -17.01 -2.62 18.39
C SER A 324 -17.28 -2.48 16.89
N GLN A 325 -18.41 -2.97 16.40
CA GLN A 325 -18.70 -3.04 14.96
C GLN A 325 -18.51 -1.70 14.22
N TRP A 326 -19.09 -0.61 14.75
CA TRP A 326 -19.01 0.70 14.10
C TRP A 326 -17.64 1.37 14.27
N LEU A 327 -17.01 1.21 15.44
CA LEU A 327 -15.66 1.76 15.64
C LEU A 327 -14.65 0.99 14.78
N SER A 328 -14.81 -0.32 14.62
CA SER A 328 -14.02 -1.14 13.70
C SER A 328 -14.19 -0.67 12.25
N ALA A 329 -15.43 -0.43 11.82
CA ALA A 329 -15.74 0.06 10.48
C ALA A 329 -15.16 1.46 10.18
N ILE A 330 -15.03 2.31 11.20
CA ILE A 330 -14.52 3.68 11.09
C ILE A 330 -13.01 3.74 11.30
N GLU A 331 -12.46 2.93 12.18
CA GLU A 331 -11.07 3.07 12.60
C GLU A 331 -10.12 2.04 12.03
N TRP A 332 -10.59 0.88 11.60
CA TRP A 332 -9.74 -0.26 11.25
C TRP A 332 -10.01 -0.83 9.85
N ARG A 333 -10.97 -0.23 9.14
CA ARG A 333 -11.43 -0.69 7.82
C ARG A 333 -11.58 0.50 6.89
N CYS A 334 -11.38 0.25 5.60
CA CYS A 334 -11.51 1.29 4.60
C CYS A 334 -12.91 1.35 3.99
N GLY A 335 -13.72 0.29 4.07
CA GLY A 335 -14.98 0.14 3.33
C GLY A 335 -15.93 1.34 3.39
N LEU A 336 -16.15 1.91 4.58
CA LEU A 336 -17.01 3.10 4.73
C LEU A 336 -16.45 4.31 3.97
N PHE A 337 -15.16 4.62 4.14
CA PHE A 337 -14.52 5.73 3.45
C PHE A 337 -14.32 5.46 1.96
N THR A 338 -14.16 4.19 1.57
CA THR A 338 -14.14 3.72 0.20
C THR A 338 -15.47 4.07 -0.49
N LEU A 339 -16.59 3.71 0.13
CA LEU A 339 -17.91 4.01 -0.39
C LEU A 339 -18.19 5.52 -0.46
N LEU A 340 -17.91 6.25 0.63
CA LEU A 340 -18.12 7.70 0.68
C LEU A 340 -17.27 8.45 -0.36
N GLY A 341 -16.01 8.03 -0.54
CA GLY A 341 -15.12 8.60 -1.55
C GLY A 341 -15.60 8.33 -2.97
N MET A 342 -16.04 7.10 -3.28
CA MET A 342 -16.63 6.78 -4.58
C MET A 342 -17.88 7.60 -4.87
N ILE A 343 -18.84 7.68 -3.92
CA ILE A 343 -20.05 8.49 -4.07
C ILE A 343 -19.70 9.95 -4.33
N THR A 344 -18.75 10.50 -3.55
CA THR A 344 -18.30 11.89 -3.70
C THR A 344 -17.67 12.14 -5.06
N LEU A 345 -16.78 11.24 -5.52
CA LEU A 345 -16.13 11.38 -6.82
C LEU A 345 -17.12 11.28 -7.97
N VAL A 346 -18.06 10.35 -7.93
CA VAL A 346 -19.13 10.21 -8.94
C VAL A 346 -20.00 11.47 -8.97
N TYR A 347 -20.43 11.97 -7.81
CA TYR A 347 -21.18 13.21 -7.72
C TYR A 347 -20.42 14.40 -8.32
N LEU A 348 -19.14 14.55 -7.99
CA LEU A 348 -18.30 15.62 -8.54
C LEU A 348 -18.08 15.48 -10.05
N MET A 349 -17.90 14.27 -10.57
CA MET A 349 -17.80 14.01 -12.01
C MET A 349 -19.08 14.44 -12.75
N ILE A 350 -20.26 14.17 -12.18
CA ILE A 350 -21.55 14.56 -12.75
C ILE A 350 -21.73 16.09 -12.71
N GLN A 351 -21.41 16.73 -11.58
CA GLN A 351 -21.70 18.16 -11.36
C GLN A 351 -20.68 19.12 -11.98
N LYS A 352 -19.40 18.73 -11.97
CA LYS A 352 -18.27 19.63 -12.27
C LYS A 352 -17.45 19.19 -13.49
N GLY A 353 -17.84 18.08 -14.12
CA GLY A 353 -17.29 17.59 -15.38
C GLY A 353 -16.31 16.43 -15.21
N PHE A 354 -16.58 15.34 -15.93
CA PHE A 354 -15.89 14.05 -15.85
C PHE A 354 -14.36 14.16 -15.96
N CYS A 355 -13.83 14.88 -16.97
CA CYS A 355 -12.40 14.91 -17.24
C CYS A 355 -11.54 15.51 -16.11
N ARG A 356 -12.11 16.39 -15.26
CA ARG A 356 -11.36 17.06 -14.18
C ARG A 356 -11.13 16.15 -12.97
N TYR A 357 -12.02 15.20 -12.72
CA TYR A 357 -11.96 14.31 -11.57
C TYR A 357 -11.53 12.89 -11.94
N LEU A 358 -11.42 12.60 -13.24
CA LEU A 358 -10.97 11.32 -13.75
C LEU A 358 -9.57 10.91 -13.23
N LEU A 359 -8.67 11.87 -13.08
CA LEU A 359 -7.32 11.63 -12.54
C LEU A 359 -7.36 11.20 -11.06
N ILE A 360 -8.19 11.88 -10.27
CA ILE A 360 -8.39 11.56 -8.85
C ILE A 360 -9.08 10.19 -8.73
N PHE A 361 -10.01 9.89 -9.64
CA PHE A 361 -10.71 8.61 -9.70
C PHE A 361 -9.79 7.43 -10.04
N PHE A 362 -8.90 7.58 -11.02
CA PHE A 362 -7.92 6.51 -11.32
C PHE A 362 -6.93 6.29 -10.20
N LEU A 363 -6.52 7.37 -9.52
CA LEU A 363 -5.66 7.25 -8.35
C LEU A 363 -6.38 6.53 -7.21
N TYR A 364 -7.67 6.81 -7.02
CA TYR A 364 -8.52 6.10 -6.06
C TYR A 364 -8.65 4.60 -6.37
N LEU A 365 -8.86 4.25 -7.64
CA LEU A 365 -8.96 2.85 -8.10
C LEU A 365 -7.63 2.10 -8.13
N GLY A 366 -6.47 2.78 -8.26
CA GLY A 366 -5.15 2.15 -8.22
C GLY A 366 -4.60 1.91 -6.81
N ILE A 367 -5.36 2.28 -5.77
CA ILE A 367 -5.06 2.05 -4.35
C ILE A 367 -5.74 0.75 -3.87
N SER A 368 -6.93 0.46 -4.41
CA SER A 368 -7.64 -0.82 -4.36
C SER A 368 -7.06 -1.82 -5.34
#